data_AF-A0A0N8AF23-F1
#
_entry.id   AF-A0A0N8AF23-F1
#
_cell.length_a   1.000
_cell.length_b   1.000
_cell.length_c   1.000
_cell.angle_alpha   90.00
_cell.angle_beta   90.00
_cell.angle_gamma   90.00
#
_symmetry.space_group_name_H-M   'P 1'
#
loop_
_entity.id
_entity.type
_entity.pdbx_description
1 polymer ?
#
loop_
_entity_poly.entity_id
_entity_poly.type
_entity_poly.pdbx_seq_one_letter_code
_entity_poly.pdbx_strand_id
1 'polypeptide(L)'
;MKSTRAVLFALIHVVVYCHLSLGQSSSKSNFAFSFAGYNRQSETFLCSPGGNTKGMIATALGESNPLEIPTTNKRKPHVQCEKNDPVMGNVVKFTIYKDDNDGNNVTLKDRQRMEMKGKKDGKKGDTFLYAWWFKLDSNMKNSDQFYHIFQIKSGGSKNLTKFALATLTLTKKHQLHLQLNNLNAEGKPSPKFSLEINQVKGKWIQAFVEAAYKKRSEGGYIRVTMKDENGKLLRDSTKIRHNMWWDNKSYPFRPKWGLYRKISPAYQPSDWQLFQNVQIWKKN
;
A
#
# COMPACT_ATOMS: atom_id res chain seq x y z
N MET A 1 -23.15 49.88 -19.35
CA MET A 1 -21.86 49.16 -19.34
C MET A 1 -21.61 48.58 -17.95
N LYS A 2 -21.83 47.27 -17.77
CA LYS A 2 -21.39 46.51 -16.59
C LYS A 2 -20.76 45.23 -17.10
N SER A 3 -19.43 45.17 -17.05
CA SER A 3 -18.63 44.00 -17.44
C SER A 3 -18.25 43.25 -16.18
N THR A 4 -18.91 42.13 -15.91
CA THR A 4 -18.51 41.21 -14.84
C THR A 4 -17.70 40.07 -15.48
N ARG A 5 -16.38 40.06 -15.21
CA ARG A 5 -15.46 39.03 -15.69
C ARG A 5 -15.84 37.66 -15.11
N ALA A 6 -16.09 36.70 -16.00
CA ALA A 6 -16.11 35.28 -15.66
C ALA A 6 -14.69 34.83 -15.32
N VAL A 7 -14.49 34.25 -14.14
CA VAL A 7 -13.25 33.56 -13.76
C VAL A 7 -13.32 32.17 -14.35
N LEU A 8 -12.62 31.97 -15.47
CA LEU A 8 -12.44 30.68 -16.11
C LEU A 8 -11.38 29.89 -15.32
N PHE A 9 -11.78 28.78 -14.68
CA PHE A 9 -10.84 27.82 -14.12
C PHE A 9 -10.08 27.16 -15.28
N ALA A 10 -8.81 27.54 -15.45
CA ALA A 10 -7.92 26.90 -16.41
C ALA A 10 -7.66 25.45 -15.97
N LEU A 11 -8.16 24.48 -16.76
CA LEU A 11 -7.66 23.11 -16.76
C LEU A 11 -6.19 23.17 -17.20
N ILE A 12 -5.26 23.09 -16.26
CA ILE A 12 -3.84 22.98 -16.60
C ILE A 12 -3.59 21.56 -17.13
N HIS A 13 -3.60 21.42 -18.45
CA HIS A 13 -2.94 20.31 -19.14
C HIS A 13 -1.43 20.54 -19.04
N VAL A 14 -0.80 20.02 -17.99
CA VAL A 14 0.66 19.91 -17.97
C VAL A 14 1.05 18.68 -18.78
N VAL A 15 1.35 18.89 -20.06
CA VAL A 15 2.15 17.95 -20.85
C VAL A 15 3.59 18.12 -20.38
N VAL A 16 4.03 17.27 -19.44
CA VAL A 16 5.45 17.08 -19.16
C VAL A 16 5.82 15.71 -19.73
N TYR A 17 6.51 15.74 -20.87
CA TYR A 17 7.32 14.63 -21.34
C TYR A 17 8.46 14.40 -20.33
N CYS A 18 8.15 13.69 -19.25
CA CYS A 18 9.16 13.08 -18.41
C CYS A 18 9.54 11.77 -19.08
N HIS A 19 10.85 11.55 -19.30
CA HIS A 19 11.41 10.35 -19.93
C HIS A 19 10.59 9.10 -19.59
N LEU A 20 9.76 8.70 -20.56
CA LEU A 20 9.05 7.44 -20.55
C LEU A 20 10.10 6.36 -20.25
N SER A 21 9.80 5.49 -19.29
CA SER A 21 10.44 4.18 -19.26
C SER A 21 10.11 3.51 -20.60
N LEU A 22 11.03 3.69 -21.56
CA LEU A 22 10.98 3.07 -22.87
C LEU A 22 10.97 1.55 -22.60
N GLY A 23 9.77 0.97 -22.64
CA GLY A 23 9.57 -0.48 -22.59
C GLY A 23 8.40 -1.03 -21.77
N GLN A 24 7.63 -0.25 -20.97
CA GLN A 24 6.59 -0.86 -20.10
C GLN A 24 5.19 -0.22 -20.12
N SER A 25 4.95 0.80 -20.95
CA SER A 25 3.60 1.35 -21.12
C SER A 25 2.78 0.49 -22.08
N SER A 26 1.92 -0.39 -21.56
CA SER A 26 0.72 -0.75 -22.34
C SER A 26 -0.13 0.53 -22.46
N SER A 27 -0.73 0.79 -23.62
CA SER A 27 -1.45 2.04 -23.94
C SER A 27 -2.67 2.35 -23.06
N LYS A 28 -2.98 1.52 -22.04
CA LYS A 28 -4.18 1.61 -21.22
C LYS A 28 -3.96 2.15 -19.80
N SER A 29 -2.73 2.17 -19.28
CA SER A 29 -2.46 2.46 -17.85
C SER A 29 -1.64 3.72 -17.63
N ASN A 30 -2.14 4.65 -16.81
CA ASN A 30 -1.39 5.85 -16.44
C ASN A 30 -0.40 5.58 -15.29
N PHE A 31 0.89 5.64 -15.58
CA PHE A 31 1.99 5.54 -14.61
C PHE A 31 2.53 6.90 -14.14
N ALA A 32 2.15 7.99 -14.81
CA ALA A 32 2.52 9.34 -14.44
C ALA A 32 1.64 9.84 -13.30
N PHE A 33 2.11 9.64 -12.07
CA PHE A 33 1.53 10.29 -10.90
C PHE A 33 2.23 11.63 -10.69
N SER A 34 1.44 12.68 -10.54
CA SER A 34 1.90 14.01 -10.13
C SER A 34 0.93 14.54 -9.09
N PHE A 35 1.47 15.05 -7.99
CA PHE A 35 0.68 15.56 -6.87
C PHE A 35 1.19 16.95 -6.50
N ALA A 36 0.38 17.97 -6.77
CA ALA A 36 0.74 19.35 -6.47
C ALA A 36 1.11 19.51 -4.99
N GLY A 37 2.28 20.09 -4.73
CA GLY A 37 2.80 20.29 -3.37
C GLY A 37 3.43 19.05 -2.73
N TYR A 38 3.74 18.00 -3.50
CA TYR A 38 4.49 16.85 -3.01
C TYR A 38 5.74 16.60 -3.85
N ASN A 39 6.80 16.15 -3.18
CA ASN A 39 8.03 15.67 -3.77
C ASN A 39 8.11 14.15 -3.70
N ARG A 40 8.43 13.50 -4.82
CA ARG A 40 8.65 12.04 -4.87
C ARG A 40 9.89 11.66 -4.06
N GLN A 41 9.77 10.62 -3.24
CA GLN A 41 10.81 10.11 -2.34
C GLN A 41 11.32 8.71 -2.74
N SER A 42 10.60 8.04 -3.63
CA SER A 42 10.93 6.72 -4.18
C SER A 42 11.47 6.84 -5.60
N GLU A 43 12.38 5.95 -5.98
CA GLU A 43 12.80 5.77 -7.37
C GLU A 43 11.75 4.98 -8.17
N THR A 44 11.96 4.85 -9.48
CA THR A 44 11.04 4.12 -10.37
C THR A 44 10.93 2.65 -9.94
N PHE A 45 9.70 2.20 -9.64
CA PHE A 45 9.43 0.83 -9.24
C PHE A 45 9.16 -0.02 -10.47
N LEU A 46 10.15 -0.81 -10.87
CA LEU A 46 10.07 -1.73 -12.02
C LEU A 46 10.61 -3.10 -11.61
N CYS A 47 10.32 -4.11 -12.43
CA CYS A 47 11.02 -5.39 -12.37
C CYS A 47 11.44 -5.85 -13.76
N SER A 48 12.46 -6.72 -13.80
CA SER A 48 12.91 -7.40 -15.01
C SER A 48 12.85 -8.91 -14.81
N PRO A 49 12.16 -9.67 -15.68
CA PRO A 49 12.19 -11.13 -15.67
C PRO A 49 13.64 -11.65 -15.76
N GLY A 50 14.00 -12.64 -14.94
CA GLY A 50 15.37 -13.14 -14.82
C GLY A 50 16.35 -12.19 -14.10
N GLY A 51 15.94 -10.96 -13.81
CA GLY A 51 16.76 -9.97 -13.10
C GLY A 51 16.62 -10.03 -11.57
N ASN A 52 17.41 -9.21 -10.89
CA ASN A 52 17.40 -9.08 -9.43
C ASN A 52 16.19 -8.27 -8.94
N THR A 53 14.99 -8.87 -9.00
CA THR A 53 13.73 -8.22 -8.59
C THR A 53 13.80 -7.69 -7.16
N LYS A 54 14.45 -8.42 -6.23
CA LYS A 54 14.59 -8.00 -4.83
C LYS A 54 15.44 -6.73 -4.70
N GLY A 55 16.56 -6.66 -5.44
CA GLY A 55 17.42 -5.48 -5.51
C GLY A 55 16.72 -4.30 -6.14
N MET A 56 15.95 -4.50 -7.21
CA MET A 56 15.17 -3.44 -7.84
C MET A 56 14.12 -2.84 -6.89
N ILE A 57 13.45 -3.68 -6.07
CA ILE A 57 12.56 -3.19 -5.00
C ILE A 57 13.34 -2.36 -3.98
N ALA A 58 14.54 -2.79 -3.57
CA ALA A 58 15.39 -2.06 -2.63
C ALA A 58 15.79 -0.69 -3.17
N THR A 59 16.23 -0.62 -4.42
CA THR A 59 16.53 0.65 -5.10
C THR A 59 15.29 1.54 -5.20
N ALA A 60 14.16 1.00 -5.66
CA ALA A 60 12.91 1.75 -5.82
C ALA A 60 12.43 2.39 -4.51
N LEU A 61 12.50 1.65 -3.40
CA LEU A 61 12.07 2.13 -2.08
C LEU A 61 13.18 2.87 -1.31
N GLY A 62 14.42 2.87 -1.82
CA GLY A 62 15.62 3.36 -1.15
C GLY A 62 15.92 2.65 0.18
N GLU A 63 15.39 1.46 0.41
CA GLU A 63 15.54 0.70 1.67
C GLU A 63 16.42 -0.52 1.40
N SER A 64 17.49 -0.70 2.16
CA SER A 64 18.50 -1.74 1.90
C SER A 64 18.00 -3.14 2.22
N ASN A 65 17.06 -3.25 3.16
CA ASN A 65 16.40 -4.52 3.49
C ASN A 65 14.88 -4.35 3.45
N PRO A 66 14.28 -4.20 2.27
CA PRO A 66 12.88 -3.85 2.15
C PRO A 66 11.96 -5.05 2.34
N LEU A 67 12.44 -6.29 2.20
CA LEU A 67 11.58 -7.47 2.17
C LEU A 67 11.52 -8.17 3.54
N GLU A 68 10.32 -8.58 3.91
CA GLU A 68 10.04 -9.53 4.98
C GLU A 68 9.43 -10.77 4.33
N ILE A 69 10.30 -11.73 4.01
CA ILE A 69 9.99 -12.95 3.26
C ILE A 69 9.89 -14.12 4.23
N PRO A 70 8.92 -15.04 4.09
CA PRO A 70 8.88 -16.28 4.85
C PRO A 70 10.20 -17.04 4.75
N THR A 71 10.63 -17.66 5.85
CA THR A 71 11.80 -18.56 5.85
C THR A 71 11.43 -20.02 5.62
N THR A 72 10.14 -20.36 5.61
CA THR A 72 9.61 -21.64 5.13
C THR A 72 9.35 -21.60 3.63
N ASN A 73 9.02 -22.75 3.01
CA ASN A 73 8.82 -22.89 1.55
C ASN A 73 9.95 -22.33 0.67
N LYS A 74 11.22 -22.37 1.12
CA LYS A 74 12.36 -21.72 0.42
C LYS A 74 12.56 -22.12 -1.06
N ARG A 75 12.03 -23.28 -1.48
CA ARG A 75 12.10 -23.77 -2.86
C ARG A 75 10.99 -23.22 -3.75
N LYS A 76 9.97 -22.59 -3.17
CA LYS A 76 8.88 -21.94 -3.88
C LYS A 76 9.14 -20.44 -3.94
N PRO A 77 8.83 -19.77 -5.05
CA PRO A 77 9.15 -18.36 -5.20
C PRO A 77 8.10 -17.46 -4.52
N HIS A 78 8.53 -16.71 -3.50
CA HIS A 78 7.67 -15.70 -2.84
C HIS A 78 7.72 -14.32 -3.51
N VAL A 79 8.78 -14.01 -4.24
CA VAL A 79 8.95 -12.74 -4.96
C VAL A 79 9.40 -13.03 -6.38
N GLN A 80 8.61 -12.60 -7.36
CA GLN A 80 8.90 -12.81 -8.78
C GLN A 80 8.62 -11.53 -9.58
N CYS A 81 9.28 -11.41 -10.74
CA CYS A 81 8.81 -10.53 -11.79
C CYS A 81 8.00 -11.37 -12.79
N GLU A 82 6.69 -11.14 -12.84
CA GLU A 82 5.84 -11.73 -13.88
C GLU A 82 5.90 -10.86 -15.12
N LYS A 83 6.09 -11.50 -16.27
CA LYS A 83 6.16 -10.82 -17.57
C LYS A 83 4.78 -10.73 -18.20
N ASN A 84 4.61 -9.72 -19.05
CA ASN A 84 3.46 -9.62 -19.97
C ASN A 84 2.09 -9.64 -19.27
N ASP A 85 1.94 -9.03 -18.10
CA ASP A 85 0.61 -8.68 -17.63
C ASP A 85 -0.05 -7.78 -18.70
N PRO A 86 -1.27 -8.12 -19.15
CA PRO A 86 -1.88 -7.47 -20.31
C PRO A 86 -2.18 -5.99 -20.11
N VAL A 87 -2.19 -5.51 -18.86
CA VAL A 87 -2.51 -4.12 -18.50
C VAL A 87 -1.26 -3.37 -18.03
N MET A 88 -0.36 -4.04 -17.30
CA MET A 88 0.75 -3.39 -16.59
C MET A 88 2.14 -3.80 -17.09
N GLY A 89 2.25 -4.69 -18.07
CA GLY A 89 3.53 -5.19 -18.57
C GLY A 89 4.23 -6.08 -17.54
N ASN A 90 5.48 -5.79 -17.21
CA ASN A 90 6.21 -6.56 -16.19
C ASN A 90 5.80 -6.10 -14.78
N VAL A 91 5.40 -7.03 -13.91
CA VAL A 91 4.87 -6.71 -12.58
C VAL A 91 5.54 -7.53 -11.48
N VAL A 92 5.65 -6.94 -10.30
CA VAL A 92 6.18 -7.64 -9.12
C VAL A 92 5.06 -8.49 -8.53
N LYS A 93 5.26 -9.80 -8.41
CA LYS A 93 4.35 -10.71 -7.72
C LYS A 93 4.90 -11.11 -6.37
N PHE A 94 4.10 -10.92 -5.34
CA PHE A 94 4.27 -11.58 -4.06
C PHE A 94 3.32 -12.76 -3.94
N THR A 95 3.85 -13.90 -3.47
CA THR A 95 3.09 -15.11 -3.18
C THR A 95 3.31 -15.49 -1.73
N ILE A 96 2.23 -15.86 -1.03
CA ILE A 96 2.27 -16.43 0.31
C ILE A 96 1.60 -17.80 0.30
N TYR A 97 2.26 -18.81 0.86
CA TYR A 97 1.77 -20.19 0.98
C TYR A 97 1.12 -20.43 2.33
N LYS A 98 0.22 -21.42 2.41
CA LYS A 98 -0.58 -21.73 3.60
C LYS A 98 0.26 -22.16 4.83
N ASP A 99 1.47 -22.64 4.62
CA ASP A 99 2.45 -23.07 5.62
C ASP A 99 3.64 -22.10 5.78
N ASP A 100 3.52 -20.88 5.25
CA ASP A 100 4.49 -19.81 5.49
C ASP A 100 4.49 -19.30 6.94
N ASN A 101 5.63 -18.81 7.42
CA ASN A 101 5.76 -18.17 8.72
C ASN A 101 5.72 -16.63 8.63
N ASP A 102 5.83 -15.94 9.78
CA ASP A 102 5.83 -14.46 9.87
C ASP A 102 7.16 -13.84 9.40
N GLY A 103 7.56 -14.16 8.17
CA GLY A 103 8.82 -13.70 7.59
C GLY A 103 10.03 -14.18 8.39
N ASN A 104 10.87 -13.22 8.77
CA ASN A 104 12.05 -13.49 9.60
C ASN A 104 11.70 -13.76 11.08
N ASN A 105 10.45 -13.53 11.52
CA ASN A 105 10.06 -13.78 12.91
C ASN A 105 9.40 -15.16 13.07
N VAL A 106 10.22 -16.17 13.29
CA VAL A 106 9.76 -17.56 13.38
C VAL A 106 9.03 -17.90 14.69
N THR A 107 9.00 -16.99 15.66
CA THR A 107 8.39 -17.24 16.98
C THR A 107 6.87 -17.06 16.98
N LEU A 108 6.35 -16.21 16.09
CA LEU A 108 4.91 -15.99 15.92
C LEU A 108 4.33 -17.07 15.00
N LYS A 109 3.66 -18.04 15.61
CA LYS A 109 3.05 -19.20 14.91
C LYS A 109 1.60 -19.00 14.50
N ASP A 110 0.99 -17.86 14.84
CA ASP A 110 -0.41 -17.57 14.54
C ASP A 110 -0.59 -16.81 13.21
N ARG A 111 0.49 -16.49 12.48
CA ARG A 111 0.45 -15.58 11.33
C ARG A 111 1.56 -15.85 10.32
N GLN A 112 1.40 -15.24 9.14
CA GLN A 112 2.25 -15.42 7.97
C GLN A 112 2.49 -14.06 7.31
N ARG A 113 3.69 -13.84 6.76
CA ARG A 113 4.03 -12.56 6.13
C ARG A 113 4.93 -12.69 4.91
N MET A 114 4.49 -12.08 3.82
CA MET A 114 5.30 -11.71 2.65
C MET A 114 5.03 -10.24 2.33
N GLU A 115 5.89 -9.34 2.81
CA GLU A 115 5.75 -7.89 2.61
C GLU A 115 7.04 -7.23 2.13
N MET A 116 6.90 -6.09 1.46
CA MET A 116 7.94 -5.07 1.34
C MET A 116 7.64 -3.89 2.26
N LYS A 117 8.67 -3.12 2.64
CA LYS A 117 8.58 -1.93 3.48
C LYS A 117 9.42 -0.80 2.90
N GLY A 118 8.89 0.42 3.01
CA GLY A 118 9.65 1.63 2.73
C GLY A 118 10.53 2.04 3.92
N LYS A 119 11.31 3.10 3.70
CA LYS A 119 12.11 3.78 4.74
C LYS A 119 11.23 4.24 5.90
N LYS A 120 11.83 4.30 7.10
CA LYS A 120 11.20 4.89 8.30
C LYS A 120 11.39 6.41 8.31
N ASP A 121 10.72 7.09 7.39
CA ASP A 121 10.85 8.55 7.24
C ASP A 121 9.64 9.33 7.75
N GLY A 122 8.54 8.67 8.14
CA GLY A 122 7.35 9.33 8.67
C GLY A 122 7.58 9.89 10.07
N LYS A 123 8.01 11.14 10.17
CA LYS A 123 8.24 11.85 11.44
C LYS A 123 7.04 12.71 11.83
N LYS A 124 7.01 13.20 13.08
CA LYS A 124 5.96 14.10 13.55
C LYS A 124 5.90 15.33 12.64
N GLY A 125 4.70 15.69 12.20
CA GLY A 125 4.47 16.85 11.34
C GLY A 125 4.46 16.52 9.84
N ASP A 126 5.14 15.46 9.42
CA ASP A 126 5.21 15.07 8.01
C ASP A 126 3.84 14.66 7.47
N THR A 127 3.63 14.89 6.17
CA THR A 127 2.52 14.32 5.42
C THR A 127 3.07 13.54 4.24
N PHE A 128 2.69 12.27 4.15
CA PHE A 128 3.08 11.41 3.04
C PHE A 128 1.86 10.99 2.22
N LEU A 129 2.09 10.75 0.93
CA LEU A 129 1.16 10.10 0.03
C LEU A 129 1.82 8.85 -0.55
N TYR A 130 1.20 7.71 -0.30
CA TYR A 130 1.61 6.41 -0.83
C TYR A 130 0.70 6.08 -2.01
N ALA A 131 1.28 5.88 -3.20
CA ALA A 131 0.53 5.64 -4.42
C ALA A 131 1.04 4.35 -5.08
N TRP A 132 0.16 3.44 -5.47
CA TRP A 132 0.57 2.21 -6.16
C TRP A 132 -0.57 1.57 -6.93
N TRP A 133 -0.22 0.71 -7.88
CA TRP A 133 -1.15 -0.22 -8.50
C TRP A 133 -1.03 -1.59 -7.82
N PHE A 134 -2.15 -2.25 -7.56
CA PHE A 134 -2.17 -3.64 -7.13
C PHE A 134 -3.26 -4.46 -7.79
N LYS A 135 -3.05 -5.78 -7.81
CA LYS A 135 -4.06 -6.78 -8.18
C LYS A 135 -4.01 -7.92 -7.18
N LEU A 136 -5.16 -8.28 -6.60
CA LEU A 136 -5.26 -9.42 -5.68
C LEU A 136 -5.64 -10.68 -6.45
N ASP A 137 -5.23 -11.84 -5.92
CA ASP A 137 -5.64 -13.14 -6.44
C ASP A 137 -7.17 -13.21 -6.62
N SER A 138 -7.61 -13.56 -7.83
CA SER A 138 -9.03 -13.73 -8.19
C SER A 138 -9.71 -14.81 -7.36
N ASN A 139 -8.93 -15.76 -6.83
CA ASN A 139 -9.40 -16.86 -6.01
C ASN A 139 -9.22 -16.58 -4.51
N MET A 140 -8.57 -15.48 -4.11
CA MET A 140 -8.29 -15.12 -2.71
C MET A 140 -9.49 -15.34 -1.78
N LYS A 141 -9.30 -16.07 -0.68
CA LYS A 141 -10.37 -16.33 0.29
C LYS A 141 -10.20 -15.43 1.51
N ASN A 142 -11.28 -14.78 1.92
CA ASN A 142 -11.33 -14.02 3.16
C ASN A 142 -11.77 -14.93 4.32
N SER A 143 -11.28 -14.64 5.52
CA SER A 143 -11.77 -15.25 6.76
C SER A 143 -12.20 -14.15 7.73
N ASP A 144 -12.71 -14.52 8.91
CA ASP A 144 -12.97 -13.54 9.99
C ASP A 144 -11.68 -13.06 10.68
N GLN A 145 -10.53 -13.65 10.31
CA GLN A 145 -9.22 -13.20 10.77
C GLN A 145 -8.66 -12.09 9.88
N PHE A 146 -7.71 -11.32 10.41
CA PHE A 146 -7.09 -10.24 9.64
C PHE A 146 -6.25 -10.79 8.47
N TYR A 147 -6.31 -10.06 7.36
CA TYR A 147 -5.42 -10.23 6.23
C TYR A 147 -5.10 -8.84 5.65
N HIS A 148 -3.98 -8.27 6.03
CA HIS A 148 -3.53 -6.95 5.59
C HIS A 148 -2.84 -7.01 4.23
N ILE A 149 -3.16 -6.05 3.36
CA ILE A 149 -2.50 -5.84 2.06
C ILE A 149 -1.59 -4.59 2.04
N PHE A 150 -1.78 -3.73 3.04
CA PHE A 150 -1.00 -2.52 3.27
C PHE A 150 -1.09 -2.14 4.76
N GLN A 151 -0.01 -1.59 5.30
CA GLN A 151 0.00 -1.03 6.65
C GLN A 151 0.95 0.15 6.78
N ILE A 152 0.63 1.05 7.70
CA ILE A 152 1.55 2.06 8.23
C ILE A 152 1.94 1.61 9.62
N LYS A 153 3.23 1.41 9.87
CA LYS A 153 3.73 0.89 11.15
C LYS A 153 5.00 1.58 11.60
N SER A 154 5.09 1.84 12.91
CA SER A 154 6.30 2.34 13.57
C SER A 154 7.17 1.17 14.03
N GLY A 155 8.49 1.37 14.03
CA GLY A 155 9.48 0.36 14.43
C GLY A 155 9.75 0.24 15.93
N GLY A 156 8.84 0.70 16.79
CA GLY A 156 9.11 0.89 18.22
C GLY A 156 8.98 -0.30 19.15
N SER A 157 8.81 -0.01 20.44
CA SER A 157 8.77 -1.01 21.51
C SER A 157 7.50 -1.88 21.47
N LYS A 158 7.61 -3.12 21.99
CA LYS A 158 6.55 -4.14 21.95
C LYS A 158 5.20 -3.69 22.52
N ASN A 159 5.17 -2.72 23.45
CA ASN A 159 3.94 -2.32 24.14
C ASN A 159 3.15 -1.26 23.35
N LEU A 160 3.81 -0.23 22.82
CA LEU A 160 3.15 0.85 22.05
C LEU A 160 3.00 0.54 20.56
N THR A 161 3.87 -0.31 19.99
CA THR A 161 3.92 -0.57 18.54
C THR A 161 3.54 -2.00 18.15
N LYS A 162 2.93 -2.74 19.09
CA LYS A 162 2.41 -4.09 18.85
C LYS A 162 1.58 -4.15 17.57
N PHE A 163 0.74 -3.14 17.37
CA PHE A 163 -0.17 -3.03 16.24
C PHE A 163 0.28 -1.95 15.24
N ALA A 164 -0.14 -2.08 13.99
CA ALA A 164 0.04 -1.03 13.00
C ALA A 164 -0.76 0.23 13.38
N LEU A 165 -0.38 1.39 12.84
CA LEU A 165 -1.15 2.63 12.99
C LEU A 165 -2.44 2.60 12.17
N ALA A 166 -2.31 2.12 10.93
CA ALA A 166 -3.40 1.99 9.97
C ALA A 166 -3.12 0.78 9.07
N THR A 167 -4.18 0.08 8.65
CA THR A 167 -4.08 -1.06 7.73
C THR A 167 -5.19 -1.02 6.69
N LEU A 168 -4.89 -1.43 5.46
CA LEU A 168 -5.90 -1.90 4.52
C LEU A 168 -6.03 -3.40 4.71
N THR A 169 -7.19 -3.84 5.18
CA THR A 169 -7.43 -5.19 5.69
C THR A 169 -8.56 -5.85 4.95
N LEU A 170 -8.38 -7.14 4.67
CA LEU A 170 -9.37 -8.06 4.18
C LEU A 170 -9.98 -8.84 5.34
N THR A 171 -11.32 -8.82 5.47
CA THR A 171 -12.08 -9.72 6.36
C THR A 171 -13.37 -10.16 5.69
N LYS A 172 -13.96 -11.26 6.14
CA LYS A 172 -15.25 -11.75 5.62
C LYS A 172 -16.39 -10.74 5.84
N LYS A 173 -16.37 -9.98 6.95
CA LYS A 173 -17.41 -9.01 7.29
C LYS A 173 -17.35 -7.71 6.48
N HIS A 174 -16.15 -7.18 6.27
CA HIS A 174 -15.97 -5.83 5.70
C HIS A 174 -15.28 -5.84 4.34
N GLN A 175 -15.00 -7.03 3.81
CA GLN A 175 -14.25 -7.23 2.57
C GLN A 175 -12.93 -6.45 2.64
N LEU A 176 -12.65 -5.48 1.76
CA LEU A 176 -11.47 -4.61 1.87
C LEU A 176 -11.81 -3.31 2.61
N HIS A 177 -11.15 -3.03 3.72
CA HIS A 177 -11.44 -1.84 4.51
C HIS A 177 -10.21 -1.22 5.18
N LEU A 178 -10.31 0.09 5.46
CA LEU A 178 -9.35 0.79 6.29
C LEU A 178 -9.67 0.55 7.77
N GLN A 179 -8.70 0.01 8.49
CA GLN A 179 -8.73 -0.12 9.94
C GLN A 179 -7.69 0.82 10.56
N LEU A 180 -8.15 1.66 11.49
CA LEU A 180 -7.30 2.59 12.24
C LEU A 180 -7.12 2.08 13.67
N ASN A 181 -5.89 2.22 14.17
CA ASN A 181 -5.58 1.82 15.53
C ASN A 181 -5.96 2.93 16.51
N ASN A 182 -6.82 2.61 17.47
CA ASN A 182 -7.27 3.51 18.53
C ASN A 182 -6.34 3.45 19.77
N LEU A 183 -5.03 3.25 19.60
CA LEU A 183 -4.07 3.24 20.71
C LEU A 183 -4.43 2.23 21.82
N ASN A 184 -4.87 1.02 21.44
CA ASN A 184 -5.36 0.00 22.37
C ASN A 184 -6.63 0.37 23.17
N ALA A 185 -7.33 1.47 22.87
CA ALA A 185 -8.66 1.68 23.41
C ALA A 185 -9.61 0.62 22.82
N GLU A 186 -10.43 0.00 23.68
CA GLU A 186 -11.43 -1.04 23.37
C GLU A 186 -12.62 -0.52 22.51
N GLY A 187 -12.36 0.43 21.61
CA GLY A 187 -13.33 0.85 20.61
C GLY A 187 -13.40 -0.17 19.48
N LYS A 188 -14.59 -0.73 19.23
CA LYS A 188 -14.85 -1.59 18.08
C LYS A 188 -14.35 -0.90 16.80
N PRO A 189 -13.55 -1.55 15.95
CA PRO A 189 -13.17 -0.99 14.66
C PRO A 189 -14.44 -0.71 13.85
N SER A 190 -14.73 0.57 13.60
CA SER A 190 -15.70 0.96 12.60
C SER A 190 -14.92 1.26 11.32
N PRO A 191 -15.11 0.48 10.24
CA PRO A 191 -14.44 0.77 8.99
C PRO A 191 -14.84 2.18 8.53
N LYS A 192 -13.84 3.05 8.34
CA LYS A 192 -14.04 4.42 7.84
C LYS A 192 -13.99 4.51 6.31
N PHE A 193 -13.57 3.41 5.69
CA PHE A 193 -13.54 3.16 4.25
C PHE A 193 -13.72 1.65 4.06
N SER A 194 -14.57 1.22 3.13
CA SER A 194 -14.71 -0.18 2.74
C SER A 194 -15.09 -0.29 1.26
N LEU A 195 -14.70 -1.41 0.66
CA LEU A 195 -15.02 -1.83 -0.71
C LEU A 195 -15.39 -3.31 -0.67
N GLU A 196 -16.40 -3.69 -1.46
CA GLU A 196 -16.75 -5.09 -1.64
C GLU A 196 -15.62 -5.84 -2.36
N ILE A 197 -15.40 -7.11 -1.98
CA ILE A 197 -14.21 -7.85 -2.40
C ILE A 197 -14.18 -8.12 -3.91
N ASN A 198 -15.37 -8.28 -4.50
CA ASN A 198 -15.59 -8.47 -5.94
C ASN A 198 -15.27 -7.20 -6.77
N GLN A 199 -15.16 -6.03 -6.13
CA GLN A 199 -14.67 -4.82 -6.80
C GLN A 199 -13.15 -4.83 -6.99
N VAL A 200 -12.41 -5.62 -6.20
CA VAL A 200 -10.93 -5.56 -6.13
C VAL A 200 -10.21 -6.86 -6.52
N LYS A 201 -10.79 -8.03 -6.27
CA LYS A 201 -10.15 -9.31 -6.63
C LYS A 201 -10.04 -9.48 -8.15
N GLY A 202 -8.88 -9.94 -8.62
CA GLY A 202 -8.62 -10.20 -10.04
C GLY A 202 -8.58 -8.96 -10.93
N LYS A 203 -8.63 -7.74 -10.36
CA LYS A 203 -8.67 -6.47 -11.09
C LYS A 203 -7.51 -5.59 -10.67
N TRP A 204 -6.98 -4.80 -11.60
CA TRP A 204 -6.00 -3.77 -11.28
C TRP A 204 -6.69 -2.59 -10.60
N ILE A 205 -6.15 -2.19 -9.45
CA ILE A 205 -6.66 -1.12 -8.61
C ILE A 205 -5.55 -0.11 -8.38
N GLN A 206 -5.84 1.15 -8.63
CA GLN A 206 -4.98 2.27 -8.27
C GLN A 206 -5.33 2.72 -6.86
N ALA A 207 -4.38 2.64 -5.93
CA ALA A 207 -4.55 3.05 -4.54
C ALA A 207 -3.72 4.29 -4.21
N PHE A 208 -4.34 5.20 -3.47
CA PHE A 208 -3.72 6.37 -2.88
C PHE A 208 -4.01 6.39 -1.38
N VAL A 209 -2.98 6.48 -0.55
CA VAL A 209 -3.10 6.63 0.90
C VAL A 209 -2.30 7.85 1.34
N GLU A 210 -3.01 8.91 1.71
CA GLU A 210 -2.43 10.13 2.27
C GLU A 210 -2.48 10.05 3.80
N ALA A 211 -1.36 10.26 4.49
CA ALA A 211 -1.27 10.22 5.94
C ALA A 211 -0.50 11.43 6.48
N ALA A 212 -1.15 12.21 7.34
CA ALA A 212 -0.54 13.31 8.08
C ALA A 212 -0.14 12.84 9.49
N TYR A 213 1.16 12.69 9.74
CA TYR A 213 1.74 12.16 10.97
C TYR A 213 1.71 13.18 12.11
N LYS A 214 0.50 13.49 12.59
CA LYS A 214 0.24 14.44 13.69
C LYS A 214 -0.76 13.84 14.67
N LYS A 215 -0.87 14.41 15.88
CA LYS A 215 -1.99 14.07 16.77
C LYS A 215 -3.30 14.51 16.12
N ARG A 216 -4.43 13.89 16.51
CA ARG A 216 -5.75 14.29 16.00
C ARG A 216 -6.04 15.78 16.25
N SER A 217 -5.68 16.28 17.44
CA SER A 217 -5.83 17.69 17.82
C SER A 217 -4.94 18.65 17.02
N GLU A 218 -3.83 18.16 16.47
CA GLU A 218 -2.88 18.91 15.64
C GLU A 218 -3.19 18.79 14.14
N GLY A 219 -4.35 18.23 13.78
CA GLY A 219 -4.75 18.02 12.39
C GLY A 219 -4.26 16.71 11.78
N GLY A 220 -3.96 15.69 12.58
CA GLY A 220 -3.66 14.34 12.10
C GLY A 220 -4.84 13.72 11.35
N TYR A 221 -4.56 13.14 10.19
CA TYR A 221 -5.57 12.47 9.36
C TYR A 221 -4.97 11.41 8.45
N ILE A 222 -5.87 10.58 7.93
CA ILE A 222 -5.61 9.69 6.82
C ILE A 222 -6.72 9.82 5.77
N ARG A 223 -6.38 9.65 4.50
CA ARG A 223 -7.30 9.61 3.38
C ARG A 223 -6.95 8.44 2.47
N VAL A 224 -7.97 7.71 2.02
CA VAL A 224 -7.80 6.60 1.08
C VAL A 224 -8.67 6.85 -0.14
N THR A 225 -8.06 6.78 -1.32
CA THR A 225 -8.75 6.85 -2.61
C THR A 225 -8.37 5.62 -3.43
N MET A 226 -9.36 4.96 -4.02
CA MET A 226 -9.16 3.82 -4.92
C MET A 226 -9.91 4.01 -6.24
N LYS A 227 -9.23 3.72 -7.34
CA LYS A 227 -9.77 3.76 -8.71
C LYS A 227 -9.54 2.42 -9.41
N ASP A 228 -10.38 2.10 -10.39
CA ASP A 228 -10.12 0.96 -11.27
C ASP A 228 -9.07 1.29 -12.34
N GLU A 229 -8.75 0.30 -13.18
CA GLU A 229 -7.79 0.42 -14.28
C GLU A 229 -8.13 1.50 -15.32
N ASN A 230 -9.39 1.88 -15.45
CA ASN A 230 -9.85 2.94 -16.35
C ASN A 230 -9.89 4.32 -15.66
N GLY A 231 -9.43 4.41 -14.41
CA GLY A 231 -9.44 5.63 -13.63
C GLY A 231 -10.80 6.00 -13.04
N LYS A 232 -11.82 5.12 -13.15
CA LYS A 232 -13.11 5.34 -12.49
C LYS A 232 -12.93 5.22 -10.98
N LEU A 233 -13.46 6.19 -10.25
CA LEU A 233 -13.45 6.17 -8.80
C LEU A 233 -14.28 5.00 -8.26
N LEU A 234 -13.63 4.08 -7.55
CA LEU A 234 -14.31 3.00 -6.83
C LEU A 234 -14.79 3.48 -5.47
N ARG A 235 -13.90 4.19 -4.75
CA ARG A 235 -14.21 4.79 -3.45
C ARG A 235 -13.20 5.88 -3.12
N ASP A 236 -13.68 6.95 -2.52
CA ASP A 236 -12.85 7.95 -1.87
C ASP A 236 -13.30 8.11 -0.42
N SER A 237 -12.38 8.45 0.47
CA SER A 237 -12.70 8.98 1.79
C SER A 237 -12.41 10.48 1.82
N THR A 238 -13.11 11.20 2.68
CA THR A 238 -12.62 12.52 3.10
C THR A 238 -11.41 12.34 4.02
N LYS A 239 -10.88 13.45 4.56
CA LYS A 239 -9.87 13.40 5.62
C LYS A 239 -10.48 12.80 6.88
N ILE A 240 -10.13 11.55 7.18
CA ILE A 240 -10.52 10.88 8.42
C ILE A 240 -9.57 11.37 9.51
N ARG A 241 -10.04 12.29 10.36
CA ARG A 241 -9.28 12.82 11.49
C ARG A 241 -8.99 11.70 12.49
N HIS A 242 -7.72 11.48 12.80
CA HIS A 242 -7.28 10.40 13.69
C HIS A 242 -5.95 10.72 14.38
N ASN A 243 -5.64 10.01 15.47
CA ASN A 243 -4.32 10.07 16.07
C ASN A 243 -3.32 9.30 15.18
N MET A 244 -2.67 10.05 14.28
CA MET A 244 -1.69 9.53 13.32
C MET A 244 -0.24 9.70 13.80
N TRP A 245 -0.06 10.18 15.02
CA TRP A 245 1.21 10.27 15.70
C TRP A 245 1.06 9.80 17.14
N TRP A 246 2.04 9.06 17.61
CA TRP A 246 2.15 8.64 19.01
C TRP A 246 3.38 9.34 19.56
N ASP A 247 3.30 9.93 20.76
CA ASP A 247 4.43 10.64 21.39
C ASP A 247 5.52 9.67 21.88
N ASN A 248 6.01 8.84 20.97
CA ASN A 248 7.26 8.11 21.14
C ASN A 248 8.34 8.91 20.40
N LYS A 249 9.40 9.28 21.11
CA LYS A 249 10.45 10.18 20.58
C LYS A 249 11.39 9.51 19.58
N SER A 250 11.21 8.21 19.26
CA SER A 250 12.29 7.43 18.66
C SER A 250 11.94 6.57 17.45
N TYR A 251 10.67 6.49 17.03
CA TYR A 251 10.30 5.51 16.00
C TYR A 251 9.43 6.08 14.88
N PRO A 252 10.04 6.61 13.82
CA PRO A 252 9.32 7.05 12.64
C PRO A 252 8.49 5.92 12.03
N PHE A 253 7.37 6.32 11.41
CA PHE A 253 6.47 5.41 10.70
C PHE A 253 7.00 5.09 9.30
N ARG A 254 6.66 3.91 8.81
CA ARG A 254 6.90 3.48 7.43
C ARG A 254 5.69 2.78 6.83
N PRO A 255 5.50 2.88 5.51
CA PRO A 255 4.56 2.06 4.77
C PRO A 255 5.12 0.63 4.61
N LYS A 256 4.21 -0.34 4.56
CA LYS A 256 4.49 -1.72 4.15
C LYS A 256 3.38 -2.21 3.23
N TRP A 257 3.74 -2.99 2.23
CA TRP A 257 2.83 -3.54 1.21
C TRP A 257 3.07 -5.03 1.07
N GLY A 258 2.01 -5.81 0.86
CA GLY A 258 2.13 -7.26 0.71
C GLY A 258 1.13 -8.01 1.56
N LEU A 259 1.33 -9.31 1.67
CA LEU A 259 0.40 -10.26 2.26
C LEU A 259 0.80 -10.51 3.71
N TYR A 260 0.04 -9.96 4.67
CA TYR A 260 0.25 -10.21 6.09
C TYR A 260 -1.04 -10.66 6.77
N ARG A 261 -1.12 -11.93 7.14
CA ARG A 261 -2.38 -12.57 7.57
C ARG A 261 -2.22 -13.46 8.78
N LYS A 262 -3.28 -13.58 9.56
CA LYS A 262 -3.40 -14.63 10.59
C LYS A 262 -3.76 -15.96 9.92
N ILE A 263 -3.15 -17.06 10.37
CA ILE A 263 -3.38 -18.39 9.81
C ILE A 263 -4.87 -18.75 9.90
N SER A 264 -5.42 -19.33 8.83
CA SER A 264 -6.79 -19.79 8.77
C SER A 264 -6.91 -21.04 7.88
N PRO A 265 -7.71 -22.04 8.27
CA PRO A 265 -7.99 -23.20 7.42
C PRO A 265 -8.73 -22.81 6.14
N ALA A 266 -9.43 -21.67 6.13
CA ALA A 266 -10.19 -21.18 4.97
C ALA A 266 -9.31 -20.76 3.78
N TYR A 267 -8.02 -20.48 4.00
CA TYR A 267 -7.14 -20.02 2.93
C TYR A 267 -6.77 -21.10 1.94
N GLN A 268 -6.55 -20.64 0.71
CA GLN A 268 -6.00 -21.38 -0.42
C GLN A 268 -4.60 -21.94 -0.08
N PRO A 269 -4.10 -22.95 -0.82
CA PRO A 269 -2.70 -23.39 -0.70
C PRO A 269 -1.70 -22.24 -0.86
N SER A 270 -2.04 -21.25 -1.68
CA SER A 270 -1.33 -19.98 -1.81
C SER A 270 -2.28 -18.87 -2.21
N ASP A 271 -1.95 -17.64 -1.84
CA ASP A 271 -2.54 -16.42 -2.41
C ASP A 271 -1.42 -15.53 -2.94
N TRP A 272 -1.76 -14.65 -3.88
CA TRP A 272 -0.82 -13.70 -4.45
C TRP A 272 -1.35 -12.26 -4.53
N GLN A 273 -0.42 -11.32 -4.63
CA GLN A 273 -0.67 -9.92 -4.92
C GLN A 273 0.37 -9.42 -5.92
N LEU A 274 -0.10 -8.75 -6.98
CA LEU A 274 0.75 -8.08 -7.95
C LEU A 274 0.88 -6.60 -7.59
N PHE A 275 2.03 -6.03 -7.94
CA PHE A 275 2.38 -4.64 -7.73
C PHE A 275 2.99 -4.03 -8.98
N GLN A 276 2.62 -2.78 -9.23
CA GLN A 276 3.27 -1.93 -10.22
C GLN A 276 3.31 -0.49 -9.72
N ASN A 277 4.35 0.25 -10.11
CA ASN A 277 4.48 1.69 -9.87
C ASN A 277 4.22 2.10 -8.42
N VAL A 278 4.86 1.43 -7.46
CA VAL A 278 4.80 1.80 -6.05
C VAL A 278 5.62 3.07 -5.85
N GLN A 279 4.99 4.10 -5.29
CA GLN A 279 5.58 5.40 -5.10
C GLN A 279 5.32 5.96 -3.71
N ILE A 280 6.31 6.68 -3.20
CA ILE A 280 6.24 7.41 -1.94
C ILE A 280 6.44 8.89 -2.25
N TRP A 281 5.55 9.72 -1.74
CA TRP A 281 5.57 11.17 -1.91
C TRP A 281 5.51 11.84 -0.55
N LYS A 282 6.30 12.89 -0.35
CA LYS A 282 6.29 13.71 0.86
C LYS A 282 5.79 15.10 0.51
N LYS A 283 4.85 15.61 1.29
CA LYS A 283 4.34 16.98 1.13
C LYS A 283 5.44 18.00 1.47
N ASN A 284 5.51 19.05 0.68
CA ASN A 284 6.41 20.19 0.87
C ASN A 284 6.14 20.92 2.20
#